data_AF-A0A838PVV1-F1
#
_entry.id   AF-A0A838PVV1-F1
#
_cell.length_a   1.000
_cell.length_b   1.000
_cell.length_c   1.000
_cell.angle_alpha   90.00
_cell.angle_beta   90.00
_cell.angle_gamma   90.00
#
_symmetry.space_group_name_H-M   'P 1'
#
loop_
_entity.id
_entity.type
_entity.pdbx_description
1 polymer ?
#
loop_
_entity_poly.entity_id
_entity_poly.type
_entity_poly.pdbx_seq_one_letter_code
_entity_poly.pdbx_strand_id
1 'polypeptide(L)'
;MSVDPAAAREAPVSVDPAQAREAVVAVRDEVAKAVVGQDGVVTGLLAALLVRGHVLLEGVPGTAKTLLVKALAAALRLDAKRVQFTPDLMPSDVTGQV
;
A
#
# COMPACT_ATOMS: atom_id res chain seq x y z
N MET A 1 -25.82 24.11 22.08
CA MET A 1 -25.63 22.71 21.69
C MET A 1 -24.17 22.53 21.31
N SER A 2 -23.30 22.36 22.31
CA SER A 2 -21.87 22.12 22.16
C SER A 2 -21.67 20.65 21.83
N VAL A 3 -21.20 20.35 20.63
CA VAL A 3 -20.78 18.99 20.27
C VAL A 3 -19.33 18.89 20.71
N ASP A 4 -19.07 18.18 21.81
CA ASP A 4 -17.72 17.89 22.27
C ASP A 4 -16.96 17.07 21.21
N PRO A 5 -15.83 17.55 20.66
CA PRO A 5 -15.09 16.84 19.62
C PRO A 5 -14.18 15.72 20.17
N ALA A 6 -14.32 15.34 21.44
CA ALA A 6 -13.42 14.41 22.13
C ALA A 6 -13.99 12.98 22.28
N ALA A 7 -15.22 12.72 21.84
CA ALA A 7 -15.95 11.48 22.09
C ALA A 7 -15.91 10.49 20.91
N ALA A 8 -14.72 10.13 20.43
CA ALA A 8 -14.51 8.91 19.63
C ALA A 8 -13.00 8.55 19.56
N ARG A 9 -12.31 8.49 20.70
CA ARG A 9 -11.07 7.71 20.75
C ARG A 9 -11.49 6.25 20.80
N GLU A 10 -11.59 5.60 19.64
CA GLU A 10 -11.66 4.14 19.56
C GLU A 10 -10.57 3.57 20.47
N ALA A 11 -10.95 2.66 21.37
CA ALA A 11 -10.00 1.94 22.20
C ALA A 11 -8.95 1.28 21.28
N PRO A 12 -7.66 1.28 21.64
CA PRO A 12 -6.64 0.68 20.79
C PRO A 12 -7.03 -0.78 20.54
N VAL A 13 -7.20 -1.14 19.26
CA VAL A 13 -7.34 -2.53 18.84
C VAL A 13 -6.12 -3.26 19.40
N SER A 14 -6.32 -4.14 20.39
CA SER A 14 -5.24 -4.94 20.95
C SER A 14 -4.84 -5.99 19.92
N VAL A 15 -3.89 -5.67 19.05
CA VAL A 15 -3.37 -6.61 18.07
C VAL A 15 -2.36 -7.51 18.75
N ASP A 16 -2.60 -8.83 18.72
CA ASP A 16 -1.59 -9.81 19.12
C ASP A 16 -0.42 -9.77 18.11
N PRO A 17 0.82 -9.51 18.56
CA PRO A 17 1.99 -9.52 17.67
C PRO A 17 2.16 -10.81 16.87
N ALA A 18 1.78 -11.97 17.42
CA ALA A 18 1.85 -13.25 16.71
C ALA A 18 0.87 -13.29 15.53
N GLN A 19 -0.39 -12.88 15.77
CA GLN A 19 -1.42 -12.78 14.74
C GLN A 19 -1.06 -11.75 13.65
N ALA A 20 -0.49 -10.60 14.04
CA ALA A 20 -0.02 -9.59 13.09
C ALA A 20 1.08 -10.14 12.18
N ARG A 21 2.04 -10.85 12.77
CA ARG A 21 3.13 -11.49 12.01
C ARG A 21 2.58 -12.51 11.02
N GLU A 22 1.64 -13.35 11.44
CA GLU A 22 1.01 -14.35 10.57
C GLU A 22 0.28 -13.69 9.39
N ALA A 23 -0.48 -12.62 9.64
CA ALA A 23 -1.14 -11.87 8.57
C ALA A 23 -0.15 -11.27 7.56
N VAL A 24 0.97 -10.70 8.03
CA VAL A 24 2.03 -10.16 7.16
C VAL A 24 2.65 -11.27 6.31
N VAL A 25 2.92 -12.43 6.90
CA VAL A 25 3.47 -13.60 6.15
C VAL A 25 2.47 -14.07 5.10
N ALA A 26 1.19 -14.21 5.44
CA ALA A 26 0.16 -14.65 4.52
C ALA A 26 0.05 -13.73 3.28
N VAL A 27 0.14 -12.41 3.48
CA VAL A 27 0.13 -11.46 2.35
C VAL A 27 1.38 -11.61 1.49
N ARG A 28 2.56 -11.81 2.09
CA ARG A 28 3.80 -12.04 1.32
C ARG A 28 3.71 -13.30 0.48
N ASP A 29 3.22 -14.39 1.05
CA ASP A 29 3.06 -15.67 0.36
C ASP A 29 2.06 -15.56 -0.80
N GLU A 30 0.99 -14.77 -0.63
CA GLU A 30 0.04 -14.51 -1.71
C GLU A 30 0.69 -13.75 -2.88
N VAL A 31 1.47 -12.71 -2.58
CA VAL A 31 2.18 -11.93 -3.61
C VAL A 31 3.24 -12.77 -4.33
N ALA A 32 3.92 -13.67 -3.61
CA ALA A 32 4.96 -14.54 -4.15
C ALA A 32 4.45 -15.49 -5.25
N LYS A 33 3.14 -15.79 -5.29
CA LYS A 33 2.52 -16.58 -6.37
C LYS A 33 2.57 -15.87 -7.73
N ALA A 34 2.60 -14.54 -7.75
CA ALA A 34 2.60 -13.73 -8.97
C ALA A 34 3.95 -13.06 -9.25
N VAL A 35 4.75 -12.78 -8.22
CA VAL A 35 6.03 -12.07 -8.35
C VAL A 35 7.14 -12.86 -7.66
N VAL A 36 8.09 -13.35 -8.46
CA VAL A 36 9.22 -14.17 -7.99
C VAL A 36 10.47 -13.31 -7.79
N GLY A 37 11.23 -13.57 -6.72
CA GLY A 37 12.54 -12.97 -6.49
C GLY A 37 12.52 -11.51 -6.05
N GLN A 38 11.41 -11.03 -5.48
CA GLN A 38 11.23 -9.64 -5.03
C GLN A 38 10.90 -9.53 -3.53
N ASP A 39 11.28 -10.53 -2.71
CA ASP A 39 10.93 -10.61 -1.28
C ASP A 39 11.28 -9.37 -0.47
N GLY A 40 12.46 -8.80 -0.71
CA GLY A 40 12.92 -7.58 -0.04
C GLY A 40 12.04 -6.37 -0.38
N VAL A 41 11.63 -6.24 -1.65
CA VAL A 41 10.77 -5.14 -2.11
C VAL A 41 9.36 -5.29 -1.54
N VAL A 42 8.79 -6.51 -1.54
CA VAL A 42 7.49 -6.79 -0.92
C VAL A 42 7.51 -6.42 0.57
N THR A 43 8.58 -6.81 1.27
CA THR A 43 8.75 -6.48 2.70
C THR A 43 8.80 -4.97 2.93
N GLY A 44 9.56 -4.24 2.11
CA GLY A 44 9.63 -2.77 2.19
C GLY A 44 8.30 -2.08 1.90
N LEU A 45 7.55 -2.57 0.89
CA LEU A 45 6.22 -2.05 0.56
C LEU A 45 5.23 -2.26 1.70
N LEU A 46 5.22 -3.45 2.32
CA LEU A 46 4.36 -3.74 3.48
C LEU A 46 4.73 -2.87 4.68
N ALA A 47 6.03 -2.75 4.99
CA ALA A 47 6.51 -1.89 6.08
C ALA A 47 6.07 -0.43 5.87
N ALA A 48 6.26 0.11 4.66
CA ALA A 48 5.83 1.45 4.33
C ALA A 48 4.31 1.62 4.46
N LEU A 49 3.52 0.66 3.96
CA LEU A 49 2.06 0.70 4.06
C LEU A 49 1.58 0.74 5.52
N LEU A 50 2.15 -0.10 6.38
CA LEU A 50 1.77 -0.19 7.80
C LEU A 50 2.05 1.11 8.57
N VAL A 51 3.08 1.86 8.20
CA VAL A 51 3.41 3.17 8.80
C VAL A 51 2.83 4.35 8.01
N ARG A 52 2.01 4.11 6.99
CA ARG A 52 1.45 5.13 6.08
C ARG A 52 2.53 5.95 5.35
N GLY A 53 3.67 5.34 5.06
CA GLY A 53 4.76 5.92 4.28
C GLY A 53 4.55 5.83 2.77
N HIS A 54 5.49 6.42 2.03
CA HIS A 54 5.53 6.39 0.57
C HIS A 54 6.79 5.68 0.07
N VAL A 55 6.68 4.99 -1.07
CA VAL A 55 7.78 4.22 -1.66
C VAL A 55 8.04 4.68 -3.09
N LEU A 56 9.32 4.89 -3.40
CA LEU A 56 9.82 5.08 -4.76
C LEU A 56 10.45 3.77 -5.26
N LEU A 57 9.92 3.21 -6.36
CA LEU A 57 10.42 1.96 -6.94
C LEU A 57 11.31 2.24 -8.16
N GLU A 58 12.63 2.31 -7.96
CA GLU A 58 13.60 2.57 -9.02
C GLU A 58 14.15 1.29 -9.66
N GLY A 59 14.54 1.36 -10.92
CA GLY A 59 15.19 0.27 -11.65
C GLY A 59 14.76 0.20 -13.12
N VAL A 60 15.38 -0.72 -13.85
CA VAL A 60 15.19 -0.81 -15.30
C VAL A 60 13.76 -1.21 -15.70
N PRO A 61 13.28 -0.81 -16.88
CA PRO A 61 12.00 -1.25 -17.42
C PRO A 61 11.88 -2.78 -17.46
N GLY A 62 10.67 -3.30 -17.25
CA GLY A 62 10.39 -4.74 -17.31
C GLY A 62 10.64 -5.51 -16.01
N THR A 63 11.07 -4.86 -14.92
CA THR A 63 11.33 -5.51 -13.61
C THR A 63 10.07 -5.72 -12.75
N ALA A 64 8.93 -6.02 -13.39
CA ALA A 64 7.66 -6.31 -12.72
C ALA A 64 7.14 -5.27 -11.71
N LYS A 65 7.65 -4.02 -11.70
CA LYS A 65 7.24 -2.96 -10.74
C LYS A 65 5.72 -2.76 -10.68
N THR A 66 5.08 -2.65 -11.84
CA THR A 66 3.63 -2.51 -11.95
C THR A 66 2.89 -3.77 -11.50
N LEU A 67 3.42 -4.95 -11.84
CA LEU A 67 2.83 -6.23 -11.45
C LEU A 67 2.88 -6.40 -9.93
N LEU A 68 4.00 -6.04 -9.30
CA LEU A 68 4.20 -6.07 -7.86
C LEU A 68 3.17 -5.23 -7.11
N VAL A 69 2.97 -3.98 -7.51
CA VAL A 69 1.97 -3.10 -6.87
C VAL A 69 0.56 -3.66 -7.04
N LYS A 70 0.23 -4.18 -8.24
CA LYS A 70 -1.09 -4.80 -8.50
C LYS A 70 -1.31 -6.08 -7.69
N ALA A 71 -0.30 -6.95 -7.59
CA ALA A 71 -0.37 -8.18 -6.81
C ALA A 71 -0.54 -7.89 -5.32
N LEU A 72 0.20 -6.90 -4.80
CA LEU A 72 0.05 -6.46 -3.41
C LEU A 72 -1.35 -5.89 -3.12
N ALA A 73 -1.85 -5.04 -4.01
CA ALA A 73 -3.20 -4.49 -3.88
C ALA A 73 -4.27 -5.60 -3.93
N ALA A 74 -4.13 -6.59 -4.83
CA ALA A 74 -5.03 -7.73 -4.91
C ALA A 74 -5.00 -8.59 -3.63
N ALA A 75 -3.81 -8.89 -3.10
CA ALA A 75 -3.64 -9.66 -1.86
C ALA A 75 -4.30 -8.97 -0.64
N LEU A 76 -4.26 -7.63 -0.62
CA LEU A 76 -4.83 -6.80 0.45
C LEU A 76 -6.26 -6.32 0.17
N ARG A 77 -6.85 -6.67 -0.98
CA ARG A 77 -8.16 -6.19 -1.45
C ARG A 77 -8.27 -4.66 -1.48
N LEU A 78 -7.22 -3.99 -1.95
CA LEU A 78 -7.13 -2.54 -2.10
C LEU A 78 -7.40 -2.13 -3.55
N ASP A 79 -7.96 -0.93 -3.72
CA ASP A 79 -8.00 -0.28 -5.01
C ASP A 79 -6.61 0.24 -5.38
N ALA A 80 -6.12 -0.14 -6.57
CA ALA A 80 -4.89 0.39 -7.13
C ALA A 80 -5.20 1.33 -8.29
N LYS A 81 -4.86 2.61 -8.14
CA LYS A 81 -4.93 3.62 -9.20
C LYS A 81 -3.53 3.91 -9.73
N ARG A 82 -3.42 4.08 -11.05
CA ARG A 82 -2.17 4.42 -11.73
C ARG A 82 -2.34 5.73 -12.47
N VAL A 83 -1.47 6.69 -12.17
CA VAL A 83 -1.34 7.94 -12.93
C VAL A 83 -0.02 7.89 -13.69
N GLN A 84 -0.07 8.08 -15.00
CA GLN A 84 1.14 8.25 -15.80
C GLN A 84 1.52 9.72 -15.78
N PHE A 85 2.74 10.01 -15.32
CA PHE A 85 3.29 11.36 -15.43
C PHE A 85 3.69 11.60 -16.88
N THR A 86 3.14 12.66 -17.46
CA THR A 86 3.46 13.22 -18.78
C THR A 86 3.86 14.69 -18.58
N PRO A 87 4.63 15.30 -19.49
CA PRO A 87 5.04 16.70 -19.35
C PRO A 87 3.85 17.67 -19.25
N ASP A 88 2.69 17.29 -19.79
CA ASP A 88 1.49 18.12 -19.83
C ASP A 88 0.53 17.85 -18.66
N LEU A 89 0.85 16.93 -17.75
CA LEU A 89 -0.03 16.59 -16.62
C LEU A 89 -0.21 17.81 -15.70
N MET A 90 -1.45 18.24 -15.52
CA MET A 90 -1.79 19.37 -14.64
C MET A 90 -2.19 18.86 -13.24
N PRO A 91 -1.99 19.64 -12.16
CA PRO A 91 -2.41 19.23 -10.82
C PRO A 91 -3.90 18.85 -10.73
N SER A 92 -4.76 19.55 -11.49
CA SER A 92 -6.20 19.28 -11.58
C SER A 92 -6.53 17.87 -12.09
N ASP A 93 -5.65 17.25 -12.88
CA ASP A 93 -5.86 15.89 -13.40
C ASP A 93 -5.71 14.83 -12.30
N VAL A 94 -5.04 15.17 -11.20
CA VAL A 94 -4.80 14.27 -10.06
C VAL A 94 -5.73 14.57 -8.89
N THR A 95 -5.92 15.85 -8.57
CA THR A 95 -6.75 16.27 -7.42
C THR A 95 -8.24 16.39 -7.76
N GLY A 96 -8.59 16.42 -9.05
CA GLY A 96 -9.93 16.75 -9.52
C GLY A 96 -10.11 18.27 -9.70
N GLN A 97 -11.15 18.64 -10.45
CA GLN A 97 -11.62 20.02 -10.57
C GLN A 97 -12.61 20.30 -9.42
N VAL A 98 -12.44 21.44 -8.75
CA VAL A 98 -13.37 21.93 -7.72
C VAL A 98 -14.57 22.59 -8.39
#